data_AF-A0AAD3E0C9-F1
#
_entry.id   AF-A0AAD3E0C9-F1
#
_cell.length_a   1.000
_cell.length_b   1.000
_cell.length_c   1.000
_cell.angle_alpha   90.00
_cell.angle_beta   90.00
_cell.angle_gamma   90.00
#
_symmetry.space_group_name_H-M   'P 1'
#
loop_
_entity.id
_entity.type
_entity.pdbx_description
1 polymer ?
#
loop_
_entity_poly.entity_id
_entity_poly.type
_entity_poly.pdbx_seq_one_letter_code
_entity_poly.pdbx_strand_id
1 'polypeptide(L)'
;GFPRDAPYEGYRGDVVSVLANGAFRRPRVVSELVVRGGVELLLAQTNLDDRSPLAREWALWGLRNMCEGSEEVQKRIAGLELQTAVETPELQKLGLRLELDKATGKMKVSKTKEAMDLMGNQP
;
A
#
# COMPACT_ATOMS: atom_id res chain seq x y z
N GLY A 1 9.05 12.99 20.82
CA GLY A 1 10.00 11.97 20.32
C GLY A 1 9.20 10.76 19.91
N PHE A 2 9.50 10.17 18.75
CA PHE A 2 8.87 8.92 18.34
C PHE A 2 9.39 7.75 19.20
N PRO A 3 8.57 6.72 19.48
CA PRO A 3 9.01 5.55 20.24
C PRO A 3 10.25 4.93 19.60
N ARG A 4 11.25 4.57 20.41
CA ARG A 4 12.47 3.89 19.95
C ARG A 4 12.27 2.38 19.77
N ASP A 5 11.30 1.83 20.49
CA ASP A 5 10.96 0.42 20.44
C ASP A 5 9.74 0.20 19.53
N ALA A 6 9.77 -0.91 18.81
CA ALA A 6 8.58 -1.38 18.12
C ALA A 6 7.49 -1.68 19.17
N PRO A 7 6.25 -1.20 18.98
CA PRO A 7 5.16 -1.53 19.89
C PRO A 7 4.84 -3.03 19.85
N TYR A 8 3.91 -3.48 20.71
CA TYR A 8 3.48 -4.88 20.76
C TYR A 8 2.93 -5.38 19.41
N GLU A 9 2.98 -6.70 19.21
CA GLU A 9 2.47 -7.36 18.01
C GLU A 9 0.96 -7.09 17.84
N GLY A 10 0.55 -6.66 16.65
CA GLY A 10 -0.84 -6.24 16.40
C GLY A 10 -1.19 -4.78 16.73
N TYR A 11 -0.28 -3.99 17.30
CA TYR A 11 -0.52 -2.56 17.58
C TYR A 11 -1.04 -1.78 16.36
N ARG A 12 -0.51 -2.07 15.17
CA ARG A 12 -1.00 -1.44 13.92
C ARG A 12 -2.47 -1.77 13.67
N GLY A 13 -2.84 -3.04 13.78
CA GLY A 13 -4.21 -3.50 13.64
C GLY A 13 -5.15 -2.77 14.60
N ASP A 14 -4.76 -2.60 15.85
CA ASP A 14 -5.57 -1.90 16.85
C ASP A 14 -5.77 -0.42 16.49
N VAL A 15 -4.72 0.27 16.04
CA VAL A 15 -4.84 1.67 15.57
C VAL A 15 -5.76 1.77 14.34
N VAL A 16 -5.61 0.89 13.35
CA VAL A 16 -6.46 0.87 12.15
C VAL A 16 -7.91 0.58 12.52
N SER A 17 -8.16 -0.32 13.48
CA SER A 17 -9.50 -0.67 13.92
C SER A 17 -10.28 0.53 14.47
N VAL A 18 -9.62 1.42 15.21
CA VAL A 18 -10.24 2.64 15.76
C VAL A 18 -10.70 3.55 14.62
N LEU A 19 -9.86 3.72 13.59
CA LEU A 19 -10.21 4.53 12.42
C LEU A 19 -11.38 3.90 11.64
N ALA A 20 -11.31 2.59 11.40
CA ALA A 20 -12.32 1.85 10.66
C ALA A 20 -13.70 1.87 11.35
N ASN A 21 -13.72 1.68 12.66
CA ASN A 21 -14.94 1.74 13.47
C ASN A 21 -15.48 3.18 13.55
N GLY A 22 -14.60 4.17 13.70
CA GLY A 22 -14.97 5.59 13.72
C GLY A 22 -15.61 6.06 12.41
N ALA A 23 -15.19 5.49 11.27
CA ALA A 23 -15.74 5.82 9.95
C ALA A 23 -17.16 5.27 9.71
N PHE A 24 -17.60 4.26 10.47
CA PHE A 24 -18.89 3.61 10.22
C PHE A 24 -20.08 4.57 10.42
N ARG A 25 -20.78 4.88 9.31
CA ARG A 25 -21.98 5.73 9.25
C ARG A 25 -21.80 7.09 9.96
N ARG A 26 -20.60 7.65 9.90
CA ARG A 26 -20.26 8.95 10.49
C ARG A 26 -19.61 9.85 9.43
N PRO A 27 -20.41 10.56 8.60
CA PRO A 27 -19.89 11.37 7.51
C PRO A 27 -18.83 12.39 7.94
N ARG A 28 -19.01 13.03 9.11
CA ARG A 28 -18.01 13.97 9.65
C ARG A 28 -16.65 13.34 9.89
N VAL A 29 -16.61 12.10 10.40
CA VAL A 29 -15.35 11.37 10.63
C VAL A 29 -14.73 11.01 9.30
N VAL A 30 -15.54 10.52 8.34
CA VAL A 30 -15.05 10.22 6.98
C VAL A 30 -14.46 11.47 6.32
N SER A 31 -15.14 12.62 6.37
CA SER A 31 -14.62 13.88 5.83
C SER A 31 -13.28 14.28 6.46
N GLU A 32 -13.16 14.21 7.79
CA GLU A 32 -11.88 14.50 8.47
C GLU A 32 -10.77 13.53 8.05
N LEU A 33 -11.08 12.24 7.91
CA LEU A 33 -10.13 11.25 7.43
C LEU A 33 -9.69 11.57 6.00
N VAL A 34 -10.61 11.89 5.10
CA VAL A 34 -10.31 12.22 3.69
C VAL A 34 -9.35 13.41 3.58
N VAL A 35 -9.62 14.49 4.33
CA VAL A 35 -8.78 15.70 4.37
C VAL A 35 -7.37 15.40 4.89
N ARG A 36 -7.23 14.41 5.77
CA ARG A 36 -5.95 14.04 6.41
C ARG A 36 -5.22 12.90 5.70
N GLY A 37 -5.68 12.46 4.54
CA GLY A 37 -5.07 11.34 3.80
C GLY A 37 -5.37 9.95 4.39
N GLY A 38 -6.47 9.83 5.13
CA GLY A 38 -6.92 8.59 5.75
C GLY A 38 -7.27 7.49 4.74
N VAL A 39 -7.67 7.87 3.51
CA VAL A 39 -7.94 6.89 2.43
C VAL A 39 -6.64 6.18 2.04
N GLU A 40 -5.59 6.94 1.75
CA GLU A 40 -4.26 6.41 1.41
C GLU A 40 -3.64 5.65 2.59
N LEU A 41 -3.82 6.15 3.81
CA LEU A 41 -3.37 5.49 5.02
C LEU A 41 -3.97 4.07 5.12
N LEU A 42 -5.29 3.94 4.98
CA LEU A 42 -5.96 2.64 5.05
C LEU A 42 -5.53 1.75 3.88
N LEU A 43 -5.45 2.28 2.66
CA LEU A 43 -4.95 1.52 1.51
C LEU A 43 -3.54 0.96 1.74
N ALA A 44 -2.63 1.73 2.35
CA ALA A 44 -1.28 1.28 2.66
C ALA A 44 -1.23 0.10 3.65
N GLN A 45 -2.29 -0.11 4.43
CA GLN A 45 -2.41 -1.24 5.37
C GLN A 45 -3.03 -2.49 4.73
N THR A 46 -3.35 -2.50 3.43
CA THR A 46 -3.96 -3.66 2.75
C THR A 46 -2.96 -4.74 2.31
N ASN A 47 -1.68 -4.56 2.63
CA ASN A 47 -0.63 -5.55 2.40
C ASN A 47 -0.68 -6.66 3.45
N LEU A 48 -0.13 -7.83 3.13
CA LEU A 48 0.06 -8.91 4.10
C LEU A 48 1.22 -8.53 5.05
N ASP A 49 0.98 -8.53 6.36
CA ASP A 49 1.96 -8.27 7.41
C ASP A 49 1.81 -9.34 8.50
N ASP A 50 2.75 -10.29 8.57
CA ASP A 50 2.70 -11.41 9.52
C ASP A 50 2.72 -10.94 10.98
N ARG A 51 3.27 -9.75 11.27
CA ARG A 51 3.32 -9.17 12.62
C ARG A 51 2.08 -8.38 12.99
N SER A 52 1.17 -8.18 12.04
CA SER A 52 -0.11 -7.55 12.29
C SER A 52 -1.16 -8.08 11.30
N PRO A 53 -1.49 -9.40 11.34
CA PRO A 53 -2.33 -10.02 10.32
C PRO A 53 -3.65 -9.27 10.13
N LEU A 54 -4.30 -8.88 11.23
CA LEU A 54 -5.59 -8.19 11.25
C LEU A 54 -5.58 -6.75 10.72
N ALA A 55 -4.42 -6.13 10.51
CA ALA A 55 -4.36 -4.76 10.00
C ALA A 55 -5.01 -4.66 8.61
N ARG A 56 -4.82 -5.70 7.78
CA ARG A 56 -5.39 -5.77 6.45
C ARG A 56 -6.92 -5.85 6.49
N GLU A 57 -7.48 -6.69 7.35
CA GLU A 57 -8.92 -6.87 7.47
C GLU A 57 -9.58 -5.59 8.01
N TRP A 58 -8.97 -4.95 9.00
CA TRP A 58 -9.44 -3.65 9.50
C TRP A 58 -9.34 -2.55 8.45
N ALA A 59 -8.29 -2.54 7.63
CA ALA A 59 -8.13 -1.59 6.54
C ALA A 59 -9.23 -1.74 5.48
N LEU A 60 -9.49 -2.98 5.05
CA LEU A 60 -10.56 -3.30 4.09
C LEU A 60 -11.93 -2.92 4.67
N TRP A 61 -12.17 -3.18 5.95
CA TRP A 61 -13.40 -2.78 6.63
C TRP A 61 -13.57 -1.26 6.68
N GLY A 62 -12.50 -0.54 7.03
CA GLY A 62 -12.48 0.92 7.06
C GLY A 62 -12.74 1.54 5.69
N LEU A 63 -12.10 1.02 4.64
CA LEU A 63 -12.32 1.46 3.26
C LEU A 63 -13.77 1.22 2.83
N ARG A 64 -14.35 0.05 3.15
CA ARG A 64 -15.77 -0.22 2.91
C ARG A 64 -16.66 0.82 3.60
N ASN A 65 -16.36 1.17 4.85
CA ASN A 65 -17.12 2.19 5.59
C ASN A 65 -16.97 3.58 5.00
N MET A 66 -15.78 3.96 4.55
CA MET A 66 -15.54 5.26 3.91
C MET A 66 -16.17 5.36 2.52
N CYS A 67 -16.21 4.26 1.77
CA CYS A 67 -16.86 4.21 0.46
C CYS A 67 -18.40 4.20 0.55
N GLU A 68 -18.97 3.72 1.66
CA GLU A 68 -20.42 3.69 1.86
C GLU A 68 -20.99 5.12 1.87
N GLY A 69 -21.71 5.48 0.80
CA GLY A 69 -22.34 6.79 0.67
C GLY A 69 -21.40 7.96 0.37
N SER A 70 -20.12 7.71 0.05
CA SER A 70 -19.17 8.75 -0.39
C SER A 70 -18.65 8.50 -1.80
N GLU A 71 -19.26 9.16 -2.79
CA GLU A 71 -18.75 9.14 -4.17
C GLU A 71 -17.36 9.75 -4.29
N GLU A 72 -17.02 10.72 -3.44
CA GLU A 72 -15.69 11.36 -3.43
C GLU A 72 -14.60 10.33 -3.12
N VAL A 73 -14.79 9.52 -2.08
CA VAL A 73 -13.84 8.45 -1.72
C VAL A 73 -13.76 7.42 -2.84
N GLN A 74 -14.89 7.01 -3.41
CA GLN A 74 -14.92 6.05 -4.52
C GLN A 74 -14.16 6.57 -5.75
N LYS A 75 -14.38 7.83 -6.15
CA LYS A 75 -13.69 8.47 -7.28
C LYS A 75 -12.20 8.63 -7.00
N ARG A 76 -11.82 8.99 -5.77
CA ARG A 76 -10.41 9.11 -5.36
C ARG A 76 -9.68 7.76 -5.48
N ILE A 77 -10.30 6.68 -5.02
CA ILE A 77 -9.73 5.32 -5.14
C ILE A 77 -9.69 4.89 -6.61
N ALA A 78 -10.74 5.13 -7.39
CA ALA A 78 -10.79 4.79 -8.81
C ALA A 78 -9.77 5.56 -9.66
N GLY A 79 -9.38 6.76 -9.23
CA GLY A 79 -8.35 7.58 -9.86
C GLY A 79 -6.92 7.25 -9.44
N LEU A 80 -6.70 6.20 -8.63
CA LEU A 80 -5.35 5.79 -8.27
C LEU A 80 -4.65 5.17 -9.47
N GLU A 81 -3.48 5.72 -9.80
CA GLU A 81 -2.64 5.24 -10.89
C GLU A 81 -1.32 4.72 -10.33
N LEU A 82 -0.81 3.68 -10.97
CA LEU A 82 0.51 3.16 -10.69
C LEU A 82 1.55 4.21 -11.11
N GLN A 83 2.29 4.76 -10.15
CA GLN A 83 3.24 5.84 -10.41
C GLN A 83 4.64 5.33 -10.78
N THR A 84 5.19 4.41 -9.99
CA THR A 84 6.53 3.88 -10.20
C THR A 84 6.70 2.50 -9.57
N ALA A 85 7.70 1.76 -10.07
CA ALA A 85 8.23 0.61 -9.38
C ALA A 85 9.31 1.06 -8.41
N VAL A 86 9.24 0.59 -7.16
CA VAL A 86 10.32 0.76 -6.20
C VAL A 86 11.27 -0.42 -6.35
N GLU A 87 12.54 -0.16 -6.65
CA GLU A 87 13.56 -1.21 -6.58
C GLU A 87 13.75 -1.63 -5.11
N THR A 88 13.51 -2.91 -4.82
CA THR A 88 13.72 -3.46 -3.49
C THR A 88 15.05 -4.22 -3.44
N PRO A 89 15.68 -4.36 -2.25
CA PRO A 89 16.89 -5.15 -2.10
C PRO A 89 16.75 -6.60 -2.58
N GLU A 90 15.55 -7.18 -2.47
CA GLU A 90 15.23 -8.54 -2.93
C GLU A 90 15.29 -8.63 -4.46
N LEU A 91 14.74 -7.64 -5.17
CA LEU A 91 14.80 -7.57 -6.64
C LEU A 91 16.24 -7.43 -7.13
N GLN A 92 17.04 -6.61 -6.46
CA GLN A 92 18.46 -6.43 -6.78
C GLN A 92 19.25 -7.73 -6.59
N LYS A 93 19.03 -8.45 -5.48
CA LYS A 93 19.66 -9.76 -5.24
C LYS A 93 19.30 -10.80 -6.30
N LEU A 94 18.11 -10.70 -6.89
CA LEU A 94 17.65 -11.57 -7.97
C LEU A 94 18.11 -11.09 -9.36
N GLY A 95 18.82 -9.96 -9.46
CA GLY A 95 19.21 -9.36 -10.74
C GLY A 95 18.00 -8.93 -11.58
N LEU A 96 16.90 -8.56 -10.93
CA LEU A 96 15.64 -8.19 -11.57
C LEU A 96 15.38 -6.69 -11.40
N ARG A 97 14.77 -6.11 -12.42
CA ARG A 97 14.27 -4.75 -12.43
C ARG A 97 12.80 -4.74 -12.81
N LEU A 98 12.04 -3.91 -12.12
CA LEU A 98 10.65 -3.62 -12.44
C LEU A 98 10.57 -2.23 -13.07
N GLU A 99 9.95 -2.13 -14.23
CA GLU A 99 9.71 -0.87 -14.92
C GLU A 99 8.23 -0.76 -15.25
N LEU A 100 7.65 0.42 -15.03
CA LEU A 100 6.30 0.70 -15.49
C LEU A 100 6.34 0.96 -16.99
N ASP A 101 5.69 0.09 -17.77
CA ASP A 101 5.48 0.35 -19.17
C ASP A 101 4.41 1.43 -19.33
N LYS A 102 4.84 2.63 -19.71
CA LYS A 102 3.96 3.80 -19.88
C LYS A 102 2.94 3.63 -21.01
N ALA A 103 3.17 2.73 -21.97
CA ALA A 103 2.24 2.49 -23.06
C ALA A 103 1.09 1.57 -22.64
N THR A 104 1.36 0.60 -21.77
CA THR A 104 0.37 -0.39 -21.34
C THR A 104 -0.17 -0.16 -19.93
N GLY A 105 0.50 0.68 -19.12
CA GLY A 105 0.21 0.89 -17.70
C GLY A 105 0.56 -0.33 -16.83
N LYS A 106 1.27 -1.32 -17.38
CA LYS A 106 1.58 -2.57 -16.69
C LYS A 106 3.04 -2.59 -16.21
N MET A 107 3.27 -3.37 -15.16
CA MET A 107 4.64 -3.67 -14.72
C MET A 107 5.32 -4.63 -15.69
N LYS A 108 6.52 -4.26 -16.14
CA LYS A 108 7.42 -5.09 -16.93
C LYS A 108 8.59 -5.52 -16.06
N VAL A 109 8.92 -6.80 -16.09
CA VAL A 109 10.11 -7.36 -15.44
C VAL A 109 11.23 -7.50 -16.46
N SER A 110 12.41 -7.00 -16.14
CA SER A 110 13.63 -7.16 -16.95
C SER A 110 14.79 -7.61 -16.07
N LYS A 111 15.84 -8.17 -16.68
CA LYS A 111 17.10 -8.44 -15.98
C LYS A 111 17.90 -7.14 -15.86
N THR A 112 18.66 -6.98 -14.79
CA THR A 112 19.60 -5.87 -14.65
C THR A 112 20.75 -6.00 -15.67
N LYS A 113 21.32 -4.88 -16.11
CA LYS A 113 22.45 -4.86 -17.05
C LYS A 113 23.64 -5.70 -16.54
N GLU A 114 23.96 -5.61 -15.26
CA GLU A 114 25.01 -6.40 -14.61
C GLU A 114 24.77 -7.92 -14.74
N ALA A 115 23.51 -8.37 -14.60
CA ALA A 115 23.15 -9.78 -14.80
C ALA A 115 23.21 -10.18 -16.28
N MET A 116 22.90 -9.27 -17.20
CA MET A 116 23.04 -9.53 -18.65
C MET A 116 24.51 -9.59 -19.08
N ASP A 117 25.37 -8.73 -18.53
CA ASP A 117 26.81 -8.70 -18.79
C ASP A 117 27.53 -9.95 -18.23
N LEU A 118 27.09 -10.45 -17.07
CA LEU A 118 27.57 -11.72 -16.49
C LEU A 118 27.16 -12.95 -17.33
N MET A 119 26.01 -12.91 -18.02
CA MET A 119 25.54 -14.00 -18.89
C MET A 119 26.09 -13.93 -20.31
N GLY A 120 26.50 -12.75 -20.79
CA GLY A 120 27.13 -12.57 -22.10
C GLY A 120 28.60 -12.98 -22.15
N ASN A 121 29.19 -13.36 -21.01
CA ASN A 121 30.61 -13.70 -20.87
C ASN A 121 30.85 -15.17 -20.51
N GLN A 122 29.91 -16.06 -20.83
CA GLN A 122 30.14 -17.51 -20.76
C GLN A 122 30.59 -18.02 -22.14
N PRO A 123 31.75 -18.73 -22.25
CA PRO A 123 32.25 -19.31 -23.50
C PRO A 123 31.34 -20.43 -24.03
#